data_AF-A0A7X2FVT1-F1
#
_entry.id   AF-A0A7X2FVT1-F1
#
_cell.length_a   1.000
_cell.length_b   1.000
_cell.length_c   1.000
_cell.angle_alpha   90.00
_cell.angle_beta   90.00
_cell.angle_gamma   90.00
#
_symmetry.space_group_name_H-M   'P 1'
#
loop_
_entity.id
_entity.type
_entity.pdbx_description
1 polymer ?
#
loop_
_entity_poly.entity_id
_entity_poly.type
_entity_poly.pdbx_seq_one_letter_code
_entity_poly.pdbx_strand_id
1 'polypeptide(L)'
;MTETLDLFTPTLLQALNACAVLLTVLVLSGLGAVATGRWRFNEADLMTGIGVAITTMTLIGALSFLPLSWIGYVILAAGLIGLTWRTFAGELVGGPGSGKAIILLLPLLLLLAGMQASQWDEFSHWLHSSFYLFEHDSFPRDGLPTSRASYPAYPYGLADLTLLVSLISRQFGENTTILLNTFLLGAFGLVLLRIAELADRPTRPESRGWGVAAIALIAGMLTFPVQKILFSSYADAATALLLGTAAACGWRAIEALERGATTRAIAPAIQYGWVMAAVVALKQANFVLFVILTIAVIATGVITPNLRIRSLLRILLFMVIPALAVFITWRVYIDLYLTGAAEFTITDEERWVFHLAPEILARMFDIALKKGVYFGLMLLILFLGLRGLIRRQSPLDRLALICGLTFLGYNCFLFMMYLMAFGENEARSAASFWRYNMHLFGLAALPVAWLAGSWAADRFAAAGRTIAAIVATALIIALPFGLSGKIRFDHHPVKDYIRSITQEMRTLLPAGARLMPVDPEMTIFYGLVVNYDLIGAAEVGGYIHVRNAPAKYMTLYQERFQPTHLFVHTITDDVDSFTGLKLDRRASHLLKRSDTGWQILKSWPYPGYNSPTEFKH
;
A
#
# COMPACT_ATOMS: atom_id res chain seq x y z
N MET A 1 -16.32 -22.87 -16.37
CA MET A 1 -17.27 -21.76 -16.14
C MET A 1 -17.73 -21.72 -14.69
N THR A 2 -18.07 -22.86 -14.07
CA THR A 2 -18.35 -22.98 -12.63
C THR A 2 -17.20 -22.47 -11.76
N GLU A 3 -15.97 -22.96 -11.95
CA GLU A 3 -14.79 -22.50 -11.19
C GLU A 3 -14.55 -20.98 -11.30
N THR A 4 -14.81 -20.40 -12.47
CA THR A 4 -14.66 -18.95 -12.67
C THR A 4 -15.74 -18.18 -11.94
N LEU A 5 -16.98 -18.68 -11.88
CA LEU A 5 -18.07 -18.05 -11.14
C LEU A 5 -17.82 -18.10 -9.64
N ASP A 6 -17.23 -19.17 -9.13
CA ASP A 6 -16.89 -19.34 -7.71
C ASP A 6 -15.89 -18.27 -7.23
N LEU A 7 -15.04 -17.74 -8.12
CA LEU A 7 -14.14 -16.62 -7.81
C LEU A 7 -14.88 -15.28 -7.61
N PHE A 8 -16.11 -15.15 -8.10
CA PHE A 8 -16.94 -13.92 -7.99
C PHE A 8 -18.02 -14.03 -6.91
N THR A 9 -18.08 -15.13 -6.16
CA THR A 9 -19.05 -15.33 -5.09
C THR A 9 -18.39 -15.11 -3.72
N PRO A 10 -18.27 -13.85 -3.24
CA PRO A 10 -17.81 -13.60 -1.88
C PRO A 10 -18.80 -14.20 -0.87
N THR A 11 -18.29 -14.59 0.30
CA THR A 11 -19.14 -14.89 1.45
C THR A 11 -19.95 -13.66 1.87
N LEU A 12 -21.03 -13.85 2.63
CA LEU A 12 -21.83 -12.74 3.16
C LEU A 12 -20.96 -11.74 3.93
N LEU A 13 -20.02 -12.23 4.74
CA LEU A 13 -19.09 -11.39 5.48
C LEU A 13 -18.20 -10.55 4.55
N GLN A 14 -17.61 -11.19 3.54
CA GLN A 14 -16.81 -10.50 2.54
C GLN A 14 -17.61 -9.42 1.78
N ALA A 15 -18.87 -9.70 1.44
CA ALA A 15 -19.76 -8.72 0.81
C ALA A 15 -20.08 -7.54 1.74
N LEU A 16 -20.39 -7.81 3.02
CA LEU A 16 -20.59 -6.75 4.03
C LEU A 16 -19.35 -5.89 4.22
N ASN A 17 -18.16 -6.50 4.25
CA ASN A 17 -16.90 -5.76 4.31
C ASN A 17 -16.72 -4.86 3.08
N ALA A 18 -16.99 -5.37 1.87
CA ALA A 18 -16.89 -4.56 0.66
C ALA A 18 -17.85 -3.37 0.65
N CYS A 19 -19.08 -3.54 1.14
CA CYS A 19 -20.02 -2.45 1.35
C CYS A 19 -19.51 -1.43 2.38
N ALA A 20 -18.94 -1.89 3.49
CA ALA A 20 -18.33 -1.02 4.51
C ALA A 20 -17.15 -0.21 3.93
N VAL A 21 -16.29 -0.82 3.10
CA VAL A 21 -15.21 -0.11 2.40
C VAL A 21 -15.77 0.99 1.49
N LEU A 22 -16.80 0.68 0.70
CA LEU A 22 -17.44 1.68 -0.18
C LEU A 22 -17.99 2.86 0.64
N LEU A 23 -18.68 2.60 1.75
CA LEU A 23 -19.20 3.65 2.63
C LEU A 23 -18.07 4.51 3.21
N THR A 24 -17.00 3.88 3.71
CA THR A 24 -15.81 4.60 4.19
C THR A 24 -15.21 5.48 3.09
N VAL A 25 -15.06 4.98 1.86
CA VAL A 25 -14.55 5.76 0.72
C VAL A 25 -15.42 6.99 0.42
N LEU A 26 -16.74 6.84 0.44
CA LEU A 26 -17.66 7.96 0.21
C LEU A 26 -17.56 9.02 1.32
N VAL A 27 -17.54 8.57 2.57
CA VAL A 27 -17.42 9.43 3.76
C VAL A 27 -16.08 10.16 3.80
N LEU A 28 -14.97 9.46 3.53
CA LEU A 28 -13.64 10.07 3.44
C LEU A 28 -13.56 11.07 2.29
N SER A 29 -14.18 10.78 1.14
CA SER A 29 -14.24 11.77 0.05
C SER A 29 -14.98 13.05 0.48
N GLY A 30 -16.07 12.92 1.24
CA GLY A 30 -16.77 14.06 1.85
C GLY A 30 -15.91 14.85 2.82
N LEU A 31 -15.15 14.15 3.67
CA LEU A 31 -14.21 14.75 4.63
C LEU A 31 -13.13 15.57 3.91
N GLY A 32 -12.50 15.00 2.87
CA GLY A 32 -11.48 15.70 2.09
C GLY A 32 -12.02 16.92 1.34
N ALA A 33 -13.25 16.83 0.83
CA ALA A 33 -13.93 17.95 0.17
C ALA A 33 -14.19 19.13 1.12
N VAL A 34 -14.57 18.85 2.38
CA VAL A 34 -14.76 19.89 3.40
C VAL A 34 -13.44 20.48 3.87
N ALA A 35 -12.45 19.64 4.17
CA ALA A 35 -11.15 20.05 4.70
C ALA A 35 -10.37 21.01 3.78
N THR A 36 -10.68 21.03 2.48
CA THR A 36 -9.99 21.86 1.49
C THR A 36 -10.78 23.10 1.06
N GLY A 37 -12.11 22.99 0.96
CA GLY A 37 -12.96 24.10 0.52
C GLY A 37 -13.27 24.13 -1.00
N ARG A 38 -13.70 25.30 -1.49
CA ARG A 38 -14.30 25.47 -2.82
C ARG A 38 -13.30 25.36 -3.99
N TRP A 39 -12.05 25.75 -3.79
CA TRP A 39 -11.01 25.80 -4.86
C TRP A 39 -10.19 24.52 -4.98
N ARG A 40 -10.66 23.44 -4.35
CA ARG A 40 -9.98 22.15 -4.32
C ARG A 40 -9.90 21.50 -5.71
N PHE A 41 -8.95 20.61 -5.84
CA PHE A 41 -8.89 19.63 -6.91
C PHE A 41 -9.81 18.45 -6.54
N ASN A 42 -11.05 18.47 -7.02
CA ASN A 42 -12.11 17.54 -6.58
C ASN A 42 -11.74 16.06 -6.76
N GLU A 43 -11.01 15.70 -7.81
CA GLU A 43 -10.58 14.33 -8.05
C GLU A 43 -9.62 13.80 -6.96
N ALA A 44 -9.01 14.69 -6.17
CA ALA A 44 -8.16 14.34 -5.03
C ALA A 44 -8.92 14.30 -3.68
N ASP A 45 -10.25 14.45 -3.67
CA ASP A 45 -11.07 14.49 -2.45
C ASP A 45 -10.88 13.24 -1.58
N LEU A 46 -10.89 12.03 -2.17
CA LEU A 46 -10.68 10.77 -1.44
C LEU A 46 -9.31 10.73 -0.75
N MET A 47 -8.23 10.99 -1.50
CA MET A 47 -6.86 10.96 -0.98
C MET A 47 -6.65 12.01 0.12
N THR A 48 -7.27 13.18 -0.05
CA THR A 48 -7.24 14.24 0.97
C THR A 48 -7.96 13.78 2.23
N GLY A 49 -9.14 13.17 2.09
CA GLY A 49 -9.92 12.64 3.21
C GLY A 49 -9.20 11.55 3.99
N ILE A 50 -8.54 10.64 3.29
CA ILE A 50 -7.64 9.64 3.88
C ILE A 50 -6.54 10.34 4.69
N GLY A 51 -5.89 11.36 4.12
CA GLY A 51 -4.93 12.21 4.82
C GLY A 51 -5.43 12.81 6.12
N VAL A 52 -6.62 13.42 6.09
CA VAL A 52 -7.25 14.02 7.27
C VAL A 52 -7.58 12.97 8.32
N ALA A 53 -8.17 11.84 7.91
CA ALA A 53 -8.56 10.77 8.82
C ALA A 53 -7.35 10.16 9.53
N ILE A 54 -6.34 9.74 8.77
CA ILE A 54 -5.09 9.19 9.31
C ILE A 54 -4.40 10.19 10.23
N THR A 55 -4.29 11.47 9.82
CA THR A 55 -3.67 12.49 10.68
C THR A 55 -4.42 12.64 12.00
N THR A 56 -5.76 12.64 11.95
CA THR A 56 -6.60 12.77 13.14
C THR A 56 -6.44 11.56 14.07
N MET A 57 -6.48 10.34 13.51
CA MET A 57 -6.26 9.08 14.26
C MET A 57 -4.88 9.04 14.90
N THR A 58 -3.82 9.33 14.12
CA THR A 58 -2.45 9.32 14.62
C THR A 58 -2.25 10.39 15.69
N LEU A 59 -2.63 11.65 15.45
CA LEU A 59 -2.39 12.73 16.40
C LEU A 59 -3.17 12.53 17.70
N ILE A 60 -4.48 12.27 17.62
CA ILE A 60 -5.30 12.14 18.82
C ILE A 60 -5.01 10.80 19.52
N GLY A 61 -4.87 9.71 18.77
CA GLY A 61 -4.60 8.38 19.32
C GLY A 61 -3.22 8.26 19.97
N ALA A 62 -2.21 8.95 19.45
CA ALA A 62 -0.87 8.95 20.06
C ALA A 62 -0.75 9.92 21.24
N LEU A 63 -1.45 11.07 21.20
CA LEU A 63 -1.37 12.09 22.25
C LEU A 63 -2.39 11.88 23.39
N SER A 64 -3.30 10.92 23.27
CA SER A 64 -4.34 10.66 24.26
C SER A 64 -4.52 9.17 24.55
N PHE A 65 -5.27 8.86 25.61
CA PHE A 65 -5.68 7.50 25.93
C PHE A 65 -7.09 7.16 25.42
N LEU A 66 -7.66 8.00 24.55
CA LEU A 66 -8.98 7.75 23.98
C LEU A 66 -8.98 6.48 23.12
N PRO A 67 -10.00 5.62 23.22
CA PRO A 67 -10.14 4.50 22.32
C PRO A 67 -10.26 4.99 20.88
N LEU A 68 -9.54 4.36 19.96
CA LEU A 68 -9.45 4.77 18.55
C LEU A 68 -10.82 4.75 17.86
N SER A 69 -11.73 3.88 18.31
CA SER A 69 -13.11 3.78 17.82
C SER A 69 -13.88 5.08 17.98
N TRP A 70 -13.72 5.80 19.09
CA TRP A 70 -14.37 7.11 19.30
C TRP A 70 -13.87 8.15 18.30
N ILE A 71 -12.56 8.19 18.08
CA ILE A 71 -11.95 9.07 17.08
C ILE A 71 -12.48 8.70 15.68
N GLY A 72 -12.54 7.40 15.39
CA GLY A 72 -13.08 6.87 14.14
C GLY A 72 -14.55 7.25 13.91
N TYR A 73 -15.42 7.14 14.91
CA TYR A 73 -16.83 7.54 14.80
C TYR A 73 -16.97 9.05 14.53
N VAL A 74 -16.14 9.89 15.16
CA VAL A 74 -16.13 11.34 14.89
C VAL A 74 -15.70 11.62 13.45
N ILE A 75 -14.66 10.94 12.96
CA ILE A 75 -14.21 11.04 11.56
C ILE A 75 -15.32 10.62 10.60
N LEU A 76 -15.98 9.49 10.86
CA LEU A 76 -17.05 8.98 10.02
C LEU A 76 -18.26 9.93 10.00
N ALA A 77 -18.65 10.46 11.16
CA ALA A 77 -19.72 11.45 11.27
C ALA A 77 -19.38 12.76 10.53
N ALA A 78 -18.16 13.28 10.73
CA ALA A 78 -17.70 14.50 10.06
C ALA A 78 -17.65 14.34 8.54
N GLY A 79 -17.18 13.19 8.05
CA GLY A 79 -17.15 12.88 6.62
C GLY A 79 -18.55 12.73 6.02
N LEU A 80 -19.50 12.12 6.74
CA LEU A 80 -20.89 11.99 6.30
C LEU A 80 -21.59 13.36 6.23
N ILE A 81 -21.40 14.19 7.26
CA ILE A 81 -21.89 15.58 7.27
C ILE A 81 -21.28 16.35 6.10
N GLY A 82 -19.98 16.19 5.85
CA GLY A 82 -19.30 16.86 4.76
C GLY A 82 -19.78 16.43 3.37
N LEU A 83 -19.97 15.11 3.17
CA LEU A 83 -20.53 14.56 1.94
C LEU A 83 -21.94 15.12 1.68
N THR A 84 -22.77 15.11 2.72
CA THR A 84 -24.16 15.58 2.66
C THR A 84 -24.22 17.07 2.36
N TRP A 85 -23.46 17.89 3.10
CA TRP A 85 -23.40 19.33 2.90
C TRP A 85 -22.93 19.70 1.48
N ARG A 86 -21.87 19.07 0.98
CA ARG A 86 -21.35 19.32 -0.37
C ARG A 86 -22.35 18.92 -1.45
N THR A 87 -23.03 17.79 -1.26
CA THR A 87 -24.07 17.33 -2.17
C THR A 87 -25.24 18.32 -2.22
N PHE A 88 -25.71 18.81 -1.06
CA PHE A 88 -26.76 19.84 -1.00
C PHE A 88 -26.31 21.19 -1.56
N ALA A 89 -25.02 21.51 -1.50
CA ALA A 89 -24.44 22.69 -2.15
C ALA A 89 -24.29 22.54 -3.68
N GLY A 90 -24.73 21.41 -4.27
CA GLY A 90 -24.59 21.13 -5.70
C GLY A 90 -23.15 20.83 -6.14
N GLU A 91 -22.24 20.56 -5.19
CA GLU A 91 -20.84 20.25 -5.49
C GLU A 91 -20.62 18.75 -5.63
N LEU A 92 -20.01 18.34 -6.75
CA LEU A 92 -19.61 16.94 -6.98
C LEU A 92 -18.36 16.59 -6.16
N VAL A 93 -18.53 15.73 -5.15
CA VAL A 93 -17.45 15.12 -4.36
C VAL A 93 -16.73 14.05 -5.19
N GLY A 94 -15.40 14.08 -5.19
CA GLY A 94 -14.58 13.19 -6.04
C GLY A 94 -14.50 13.61 -7.51
N GLY A 95 -15.15 14.73 -7.88
CA GLY A 95 -15.13 15.30 -9.22
C GLY A 95 -16.09 14.64 -10.21
N PRO A 96 -16.21 15.18 -11.44
CA PRO A 96 -17.11 14.63 -12.46
C PRO A 96 -16.78 13.17 -12.78
N GLY A 97 -17.79 12.31 -12.87
CA GLY A 97 -17.61 10.90 -13.25
C GLY A 97 -17.23 9.94 -12.12
N SER A 98 -17.01 10.42 -10.88
CA SER A 98 -16.70 9.57 -9.72
C SER A 98 -17.74 8.45 -9.49
N GLY A 99 -19.03 8.77 -9.49
CA GLY A 99 -20.09 7.77 -9.36
C GLY A 99 -20.10 6.73 -10.48
N LYS A 100 -19.82 7.14 -11.73
CA LYS A 100 -19.71 6.21 -12.87
C LYS A 100 -18.49 5.32 -12.74
N ALA A 101 -17.36 5.86 -12.28
CA ALA A 101 -16.15 5.09 -12.03
C ALA A 101 -16.39 4.01 -10.96
N ILE A 102 -17.10 4.33 -9.87
CA ILE A 102 -17.48 3.34 -8.84
C ILE A 102 -18.32 2.20 -9.44
N ILE A 103 -19.34 2.53 -10.24
CA ILE A 103 -20.20 1.52 -10.88
C ILE A 103 -19.40 0.65 -11.84
N LEU A 104 -18.52 1.24 -12.66
CA LEU A 104 -17.67 0.51 -13.59
C LEU A 104 -16.64 -0.38 -12.89
N LEU A 105 -16.25 -0.07 -11.66
CA LEU A 105 -15.36 -0.90 -10.85
C LEU A 105 -16.06 -2.13 -10.24
N LEU A 106 -17.40 -2.21 -10.24
CA LEU A 106 -18.13 -3.29 -9.57
C LEU A 106 -17.68 -4.71 -9.97
N PRO A 107 -17.44 -5.05 -11.25
CA PRO A 107 -16.97 -6.40 -11.60
C PRO A 107 -15.63 -6.74 -10.93
N LEU A 108 -14.70 -5.79 -10.87
CA LEU A 108 -13.42 -5.98 -10.19
C LEU A 108 -13.60 -6.03 -8.67
N LEU A 109 -14.44 -5.16 -8.10
CA LEU A 109 -14.70 -5.14 -6.66
C LEU A 109 -15.34 -6.44 -6.18
N LEU A 110 -16.24 -7.04 -6.96
CA LEU A 110 -16.84 -8.34 -6.65
C LEU A 110 -15.79 -9.46 -6.65
N LEU A 111 -14.89 -9.46 -7.64
CA LEU A 111 -13.78 -10.41 -7.70
C LEU A 111 -12.85 -10.28 -6.48
N LEU A 112 -12.51 -9.04 -6.11
CA LEU A 112 -11.59 -8.74 -5.00
C LEU A 112 -12.26 -8.87 -3.62
N ALA A 113 -13.58 -8.79 -3.53
CA ALA A 113 -14.32 -8.99 -2.29
C ALA A 113 -14.08 -10.42 -1.74
N GLY A 114 -13.90 -11.40 -2.62
CA GLY A 114 -13.59 -12.77 -2.23
C GLY A 114 -12.11 -13.04 -1.94
N MET A 115 -11.22 -12.07 -2.16
CA MET A 115 -9.77 -12.25 -2.12
C MET A 115 -9.24 -12.41 -0.68
N GLN A 116 -8.27 -13.31 -0.49
CA GLN A 116 -7.60 -13.49 0.79
C GLN A 116 -6.16 -12.94 0.77
N ALA A 117 -5.66 -12.61 1.96
CA ALA A 117 -4.25 -12.26 2.12
C ALA A 117 -3.36 -13.43 1.68
N SER A 118 -2.26 -13.12 1.00
CA SER A 118 -1.43 -14.16 0.39
C SER A 118 0.03 -13.77 0.20
N GLN A 119 0.43 -12.55 0.60
CA GLN A 119 1.76 -12.01 0.39
C GLN A 119 2.55 -11.88 1.69
N TRP A 120 3.87 -11.96 1.57
CA TRP A 120 4.80 -11.99 2.71
C TRP A 120 4.64 -10.82 3.69
N ASP A 121 4.63 -9.57 3.21
CA ASP A 121 4.49 -8.41 4.12
C ASP A 121 3.11 -8.28 4.77
N GLU A 122 2.07 -8.89 4.19
CA GLU A 122 0.73 -8.89 4.80
C GLU A 122 0.78 -9.62 6.14
N PHE A 123 1.39 -10.81 6.15
CA PHE A 123 1.50 -11.64 7.34
C PHE A 123 2.67 -11.28 8.25
N SER A 124 3.72 -10.60 7.77
CA SER A 124 4.80 -10.20 8.68
C SER A 124 4.46 -8.96 9.50
N HIS A 125 3.73 -7.98 8.95
CA HIS A 125 3.44 -6.75 9.70
C HIS A 125 2.10 -6.08 9.37
N TRP A 126 1.69 -5.94 8.11
CA TRP A 126 0.53 -5.09 7.78
C TRP A 126 -0.78 -5.55 8.42
N LEU A 127 -1.12 -6.84 8.30
CA LEU A 127 -2.35 -7.37 8.89
C LEU A 127 -2.25 -7.50 10.40
N HIS A 128 -1.08 -7.78 10.96
CA HIS A 128 -0.88 -7.78 12.41
C HIS A 128 -1.16 -6.41 13.02
N SER A 129 -0.66 -5.33 12.40
CA SER A 129 -0.94 -3.97 12.85
C SER A 129 -2.43 -3.63 12.76
N SER A 130 -3.09 -3.98 11.64
CA SER A 130 -4.54 -3.77 11.48
C SER A 130 -5.37 -4.56 12.50
N PHE A 131 -5.01 -5.83 12.72
CA PHE A 131 -5.71 -6.71 13.67
C PHE A 131 -5.52 -6.21 15.10
N TYR A 132 -4.31 -5.74 15.45
CA TYR A 132 -4.01 -5.17 16.76
C TYR A 132 -4.93 -3.98 17.08
N LEU A 133 -5.11 -3.03 16.14
CA LEU A 133 -6.02 -1.90 16.35
C LEU A 133 -7.48 -2.35 16.49
N PHE A 134 -7.89 -3.34 15.71
CA PHE A 134 -9.24 -3.90 15.80
C PHE A 134 -9.51 -4.58 17.14
N GLU A 135 -8.55 -5.33 17.67
CA GLU A 135 -8.69 -6.09 18.91
C GLU A 135 -8.56 -5.21 20.16
N HIS A 136 -7.63 -4.26 20.16
CA HIS A 136 -7.26 -3.50 21.35
C HIS A 136 -7.73 -2.04 21.34
N ASP A 137 -8.30 -1.57 20.24
CA ASP A 137 -8.83 -0.21 20.07
C ASP A 137 -7.85 0.91 20.47
N SER A 138 -6.55 0.64 20.30
CA SER A 138 -5.46 1.50 20.74
C SER A 138 -4.18 1.18 19.95
N PHE A 139 -3.28 2.16 19.85
CA PHE A 139 -1.91 1.89 19.42
C PHE A 139 -1.16 1.05 20.47
N PRO A 140 -0.13 0.28 20.09
CA PRO A 140 0.60 -0.53 21.06
C PRO A 140 1.35 0.34 22.07
N ARG A 141 1.23 -0.02 23.35
CA ARG A 141 1.83 0.69 24.49
C ARG A 141 1.92 -0.20 25.71
N ASP A 142 2.62 0.29 26.72
CA ASP A 142 2.70 -0.34 28.03
C ASP A 142 1.32 -0.65 28.61
N GLY A 143 1.19 -1.84 29.21
CA GLY A 143 -0.07 -2.33 29.78
C GLY A 143 -1.02 -3.00 28.79
N LEU A 144 -0.70 -3.03 27.50
CA LEU A 144 -1.39 -3.84 26.49
C LEU A 144 -0.51 -5.00 26.00
N PRO A 145 -1.09 -6.03 25.37
CA PRO A 145 -0.31 -7.10 24.75
C PRO A 145 0.70 -6.55 23.73
N THR A 146 1.84 -7.22 23.56
CA THR A 146 2.83 -6.83 22.55
C THR A 146 2.28 -7.09 21.15
N SER A 147 2.46 -6.13 20.23
CA SER A 147 2.13 -6.34 18.82
C SER A 147 2.94 -7.50 18.24
N ARG A 148 2.26 -8.39 17.50
CA ARG A 148 2.88 -9.53 16.80
C ARG A 148 3.50 -9.14 15.44
N ALA A 149 3.36 -7.88 15.02
CA ALA A 149 3.99 -7.39 13.81
C ALA A 149 5.53 -7.47 13.95
N SER A 150 6.20 -7.87 12.86
CA SER A 150 7.66 -7.91 12.80
C SER A 150 8.29 -6.53 12.98
N TYR A 151 7.57 -5.49 12.56
CA TYR A 151 7.96 -4.09 12.72
C TYR A 151 6.82 -3.28 13.36
N PRO A 152 6.61 -3.39 14.68
CA PRO A 152 5.47 -2.79 15.37
C PRO A 152 5.56 -1.27 15.47
N ALA A 153 6.72 -0.67 15.18
CA ALA A 153 6.91 0.77 15.13
C ALA A 153 6.61 1.37 13.73
N TYR A 154 6.32 0.54 12.73
CA TYR A 154 5.88 1.07 11.44
C TYR A 154 4.62 1.92 11.60
N PRO A 155 4.51 3.05 10.89
CA PRO A 155 3.33 3.89 10.92
C PRO A 155 2.04 3.12 10.62
N TYR A 156 0.96 3.45 11.34
CA TYR A 156 -0.30 2.70 11.36
C TYR A 156 -1.35 3.19 10.35
N GLY A 157 -1.02 4.05 9.38
CA GLY A 157 -2.01 4.68 8.51
C GLY A 157 -2.91 3.72 7.73
N LEU A 158 -2.41 2.56 7.27
CA LEU A 158 -3.27 1.52 6.67
C LEU A 158 -4.14 0.79 7.69
N ALA A 159 -3.61 0.57 8.89
CA ALA A 159 -4.32 -0.04 10.00
C ALA A 159 -5.47 0.87 10.47
N ASP A 160 -5.25 2.18 10.54
CA ASP A 160 -6.29 3.17 10.86
C ASP A 160 -7.46 3.09 9.87
N LEU A 161 -7.17 3.01 8.56
CA LEU A 161 -8.22 2.85 7.54
C LEU A 161 -8.96 1.52 7.67
N THR A 162 -8.25 0.45 8.02
CA THR A 162 -8.87 -0.86 8.28
C THR A 162 -9.80 -0.80 9.48
N LEU A 163 -9.38 -0.15 10.56
CA LEU A 163 -10.20 0.09 11.74
C LEU A 163 -11.49 0.87 11.39
N LEU A 164 -11.40 1.96 10.61
CA LEU A 164 -12.60 2.71 10.19
C LEU A 164 -13.63 1.85 9.45
N VAL A 165 -13.18 0.95 8.59
CA VAL A 165 -14.05 -0.02 7.89
C VAL A 165 -14.64 -1.02 8.89
N SER A 166 -13.82 -1.53 9.81
CA SER A 166 -14.27 -2.44 10.86
C SER A 166 -15.28 -1.83 11.83
N LEU A 167 -15.25 -0.52 12.09
CA LEU A 167 -16.27 0.16 12.88
C LEU A 167 -17.66 0.11 12.21
N ILE A 168 -17.70 0.10 10.87
CA ILE A 168 -18.95 0.00 10.10
C ILE A 168 -19.41 -1.45 10.00
N SER A 169 -18.50 -2.37 9.63
CA SER A 169 -18.84 -3.79 9.43
C SER A 169 -18.98 -4.59 10.73
N ARG A 170 -18.45 -4.06 11.83
CA ARG A 170 -18.25 -4.72 13.14
C ARG A 170 -17.40 -5.98 13.09
N GLN A 171 -16.59 -6.13 12.04
CA GLN A 171 -15.78 -7.32 11.79
C GLN A 171 -14.43 -6.94 11.20
N PHE A 172 -13.43 -7.80 11.40
CA PHE A 172 -12.13 -7.63 10.76
C PHE A 172 -12.18 -8.11 9.32
N GLY A 173 -11.86 -7.22 8.38
CA GLY A 173 -11.83 -7.53 6.95
C GLY A 173 -10.40 -7.61 6.42
N GLU A 174 -9.86 -8.81 6.21
CA GLU A 174 -8.49 -9.01 5.71
C GLU A 174 -8.23 -8.33 4.36
N ASN A 175 -9.24 -8.28 3.49
CA ASN A 175 -9.15 -7.69 2.16
C ASN A 175 -9.48 -6.19 2.11
N THR A 176 -9.62 -5.53 3.27
CA THR A 176 -9.98 -4.11 3.35
C THR A 176 -9.00 -3.23 2.57
N THR A 177 -7.69 -3.42 2.78
CA THR A 177 -6.67 -2.63 2.08
C THR A 177 -6.65 -2.90 0.57
N ILE A 178 -6.94 -4.13 0.13
CA ILE A 178 -7.04 -4.50 -1.29
C ILE A 178 -8.14 -3.68 -1.98
N LEU A 179 -9.31 -3.59 -1.34
CA LEU A 179 -10.44 -2.83 -1.85
C LEU A 179 -10.17 -1.32 -1.80
N LEU A 180 -9.58 -0.81 -0.71
CA LEU A 180 -9.18 0.59 -0.60
C LEU A 180 -8.17 1.00 -1.68
N ASN A 181 -7.15 0.17 -1.94
CA ASN A 181 -6.19 0.38 -3.02
C ASN A 181 -6.88 0.46 -4.39
N THR A 182 -7.92 -0.34 -4.61
CA THR A 182 -8.71 -0.32 -5.85
C THR A 182 -9.49 0.99 -6.02
N PHE A 183 -10.08 1.52 -4.95
CA PHE A 183 -10.72 2.84 -4.98
C PHE A 183 -9.72 3.99 -5.16
N LEU A 184 -8.56 3.93 -4.48
CA LEU A 184 -7.47 4.89 -4.68
C LEU A 184 -7.00 4.92 -6.13
N LEU A 185 -6.91 3.76 -6.77
CA LEU A 185 -6.52 3.62 -8.17
C LEU A 185 -7.54 4.26 -9.11
N GLY A 186 -8.84 4.04 -8.86
CA GLY A 186 -9.92 4.68 -9.61
C GLY A 186 -9.93 6.20 -9.44
N ALA A 187 -9.77 6.68 -8.21
CA ALA A 187 -9.66 8.12 -7.92
C ALA A 187 -8.41 8.72 -8.59
N PHE A 188 -7.27 8.02 -8.57
CA PHE A 188 -6.06 8.48 -9.23
C PHE A 188 -6.21 8.51 -10.75
N GLY A 189 -6.93 7.54 -11.33
CA GLY A 189 -7.34 7.56 -12.72
C GLY A 189 -8.11 8.84 -13.10
N LEU A 190 -9.00 9.31 -12.23
CA LEU A 190 -9.71 10.58 -12.43
C LEU A 190 -8.77 11.79 -12.31
N VAL A 191 -7.78 11.76 -11.41
CA VAL A 191 -6.70 12.76 -11.35
C VAL A 191 -5.94 12.80 -12.68
N LEU A 192 -5.53 11.65 -13.22
CA LEU A 192 -4.83 11.56 -14.51
C LEU A 192 -5.68 12.09 -15.65
N LEU A 193 -6.96 11.73 -15.70
CA LEU A 193 -7.88 12.27 -16.70
C LEU A 193 -7.97 13.79 -16.59
N ARG A 194 -8.04 14.35 -15.38
CA ARG A 194 -8.07 15.80 -15.20
C ARG A 194 -6.78 16.46 -15.66
N ILE A 195 -5.63 15.84 -15.45
CA ILE A 195 -4.34 16.30 -15.99
C ILE A 195 -4.36 16.29 -17.52
N ALA A 196 -4.86 15.22 -18.14
CA ALA A 196 -5.01 15.12 -19.59
C ALA A 196 -5.94 16.21 -20.16
N GLU A 197 -7.08 16.47 -19.50
CA GLU A 197 -8.03 17.53 -19.89
C GLU A 197 -7.38 18.92 -19.83
N LEU A 198 -6.57 19.20 -18.81
CA LEU A 198 -5.91 20.50 -18.64
C LEU A 198 -4.88 20.80 -19.73
N ALA A 199 -4.43 19.79 -20.47
CA ALA A 199 -3.49 19.93 -21.57
C ALA A 199 -4.14 20.53 -22.83
N ASP A 200 -5.45 20.34 -23.01
CA ASP A 200 -6.25 20.85 -24.16
C ASP A 200 -7.22 21.96 -23.72
N ARG A 201 -7.95 21.75 -22.62
CA ARG A 201 -9.02 22.62 -22.17
C ARG A 201 -8.74 23.16 -20.76
N PRO A 202 -8.51 24.47 -20.60
CA PRO A 202 -8.32 25.05 -19.28
C PRO A 202 -9.61 25.05 -18.44
N THR A 203 -10.78 24.87 -19.06
CA THR A 203 -12.09 24.85 -18.38
C THR A 203 -12.48 23.46 -17.88
N ARG A 204 -13.33 23.42 -16.85
CA ARG A 204 -13.78 22.19 -16.20
C ARG A 204 -15.04 21.66 -16.88
N PRO A 205 -15.13 20.36 -17.23
CA PRO A 205 -16.37 19.78 -17.70
C PRO A 205 -17.37 19.64 -16.53
N GLU A 206 -18.64 19.91 -16.79
CA GLU A 206 -19.72 19.74 -15.81
C GLU A 206 -20.06 18.27 -15.55
N SER A 207 -19.89 17.42 -16.56
CA SER A 207 -20.10 15.97 -16.45
C SER A 207 -19.14 15.18 -17.34
N ARG A 208 -18.92 13.90 -17.02
CA ARG A 208 -18.15 12.95 -17.82
C ARG A 208 -19.02 11.78 -18.25
N GLY A 209 -18.92 11.36 -19.52
CA GLY A 209 -19.59 10.17 -20.04
C GLY A 209 -19.02 8.87 -19.45
N TRP A 210 -19.75 7.75 -19.63
CA TRP A 210 -19.32 6.43 -19.14
C TRP A 210 -17.95 6.02 -19.68
N GLY A 211 -17.72 6.15 -20.99
CA GLY A 211 -16.44 5.75 -21.56
C GLY A 211 -15.26 6.65 -21.18
N VAL A 212 -15.51 7.92 -20.84
CA VAL A 212 -14.46 8.80 -20.30
C VAL A 212 -14.06 8.36 -18.89
N ALA A 213 -15.04 7.98 -18.05
CA ALA A 213 -14.77 7.38 -16.75
C ALA A 213 -14.04 6.03 -16.91
N ALA A 214 -14.41 5.20 -17.89
CA ALA A 214 -13.71 3.96 -18.18
C ALA A 214 -12.25 4.18 -18.61
N ILE A 215 -11.97 5.18 -19.46
CA ILE A 215 -10.60 5.56 -19.84
C ILE A 215 -9.79 5.97 -18.61
N ALA A 216 -10.39 6.75 -17.70
CA ALA A 216 -9.75 7.13 -16.44
C ALA A 216 -9.39 5.90 -15.60
N LEU A 217 -10.29 4.92 -15.47
CA LEU A 217 -10.02 3.68 -14.75
C LEU A 217 -8.91 2.86 -15.41
N ILE A 218 -8.90 2.74 -16.74
CA ILE A 218 -7.82 2.06 -17.47
C ILE A 218 -6.48 2.76 -17.21
N ALA A 219 -6.43 4.09 -17.28
CA ALA A 219 -5.22 4.86 -17.00
C ALA A 219 -4.73 4.65 -15.55
N GLY A 220 -5.66 4.60 -14.58
CA GLY A 220 -5.36 4.21 -13.20
C GLY A 220 -4.73 2.82 -13.14
N MET A 221 -5.38 1.81 -13.70
CA MET A 221 -4.89 0.41 -13.72
C MET A 221 -3.51 0.26 -14.37
N LEU A 222 -3.26 0.98 -15.47
CA LEU A 222 -1.96 0.97 -16.16
C LEU A 222 -0.85 1.66 -15.37
N THR A 223 -1.18 2.56 -14.44
CA THR A 223 -0.20 3.22 -13.57
C THR A 223 0.52 2.20 -12.70
N PHE A 224 -0.18 1.16 -12.22
CA PHE A 224 0.40 0.18 -11.32
C PHE A 224 0.24 -1.25 -11.86
N PRO A 225 1.13 -1.70 -12.77
CA PRO A 225 0.95 -2.96 -13.49
C PRO A 225 1.25 -4.22 -12.66
N VAL A 226 1.72 -4.09 -11.41
CA VAL A 226 2.11 -5.23 -10.57
C VAL A 226 0.96 -5.66 -9.66
N GLN A 227 0.13 -6.56 -10.17
CA GLN A 227 -1.10 -7.04 -9.52
C GLN A 227 -0.85 -7.61 -8.11
N LYS A 228 0.23 -8.38 -7.92
CA LYS A 228 0.59 -8.98 -6.62
C LYS A 228 0.80 -7.97 -5.49
N ILE A 229 1.16 -6.74 -5.84
CA ILE A 229 1.38 -5.65 -4.88
C ILE A 229 0.13 -4.76 -4.81
N LEU A 230 -0.47 -4.44 -5.96
CA LEU A 230 -1.69 -3.63 -6.04
C LEU A 230 -2.86 -4.25 -5.27
N PHE A 231 -3.10 -5.55 -5.47
CA PHE A 231 -4.18 -6.30 -4.83
C PHE A 231 -3.70 -7.05 -3.60
N SER A 232 -2.90 -6.38 -2.77
CA SER A 232 -2.46 -6.87 -1.48
C SER A 232 -2.59 -5.76 -0.44
N SER A 233 -2.35 -6.08 0.82
CA SER A 233 -2.34 -5.13 1.94
C SER A 233 -1.03 -4.33 2.03
N TYR A 234 -0.20 -4.36 0.98
CA TYR A 234 1.05 -3.61 0.92
C TYR A 234 0.79 -2.11 0.80
N ALA A 235 1.59 -1.32 1.50
CA ALA A 235 1.57 0.14 1.42
C ALA A 235 2.12 0.71 0.09
N ASP A 236 2.82 -0.09 -0.71
CA ASP A 236 3.54 0.35 -1.90
C ASP A 236 2.61 0.99 -2.95
N ALA A 237 1.45 0.39 -3.22
CA ALA A 237 0.48 0.91 -4.19
C ALA A 237 -0.18 2.21 -3.71
N ALA A 238 -0.67 2.24 -2.47
CA ALA A 238 -1.22 3.45 -1.86
C ALA A 238 -0.19 4.58 -1.86
N THR A 239 1.07 4.28 -1.50
CA THR A 239 2.18 5.25 -1.54
C THR A 239 2.32 5.87 -2.92
N ALA A 240 2.34 5.04 -3.98
CA ALA A 240 2.51 5.53 -5.35
C ALA A 240 1.38 6.46 -5.80
N LEU A 241 0.13 6.09 -5.51
CA LEU A 241 -1.06 6.84 -5.94
C LEU A 241 -1.21 8.14 -5.14
N LEU A 242 -0.96 8.10 -3.84
CA LEU A 242 -0.97 9.30 -2.99
C LEU A 242 0.19 10.24 -3.36
N LEU A 243 1.40 9.73 -3.60
CA LEU A 243 2.54 10.54 -4.02
C LEU A 243 2.29 11.23 -5.37
N GLY A 244 1.73 10.50 -6.34
CA GLY A 244 1.28 11.09 -7.61
C GLY A 244 0.23 12.17 -7.42
N THR A 245 -0.75 11.94 -6.54
CA THR A 245 -1.81 12.93 -6.24
C THR A 245 -1.23 14.17 -5.56
N ALA A 246 -0.31 13.99 -4.60
CA ALA A 246 0.38 15.10 -3.95
C ALA A 246 1.18 15.91 -4.99
N ALA A 247 1.96 15.27 -5.86
CA ALA A 247 2.69 15.97 -6.91
C ALA A 247 1.76 16.78 -7.83
N ALA A 248 0.61 16.22 -8.21
CA ALA A 248 -0.40 16.93 -8.99
C ALA A 248 -0.96 18.15 -8.23
N CYS A 249 -1.24 18.01 -6.93
CA CYS A 249 -1.68 19.12 -6.07
C CYS A 249 -0.59 20.21 -5.92
N GLY A 250 0.66 19.83 -5.69
CA GLY A 250 1.79 20.76 -5.61
C GLY A 250 2.00 21.54 -6.91
N TRP A 251 1.96 20.84 -8.05
CA TRP A 251 2.00 21.44 -9.38
C TRP A 251 0.83 22.42 -9.60
N ARG A 252 -0.41 22.04 -9.23
CA ARG A 252 -1.59 22.91 -9.32
C ARG A 252 -1.46 24.17 -8.45
N ALA A 253 -0.82 24.08 -7.29
CA ALA A 253 -0.56 25.22 -6.44
C ALA A 253 0.43 26.20 -7.11
N ILE A 254 1.52 25.70 -7.71
CA ILE A 254 2.47 26.52 -8.49
C ILE A 254 1.75 27.20 -9.66
N GLU A 255 0.95 26.47 -10.44
CA GLU A 255 0.18 27.02 -11.57
C GLU A 255 -0.75 28.16 -11.14
N ALA A 256 -1.39 28.03 -9.99
CA ALA A 256 -2.25 29.08 -9.44
C ALA A 256 -1.44 30.30 -8.99
N LEU A 257 -0.26 30.09 -8.38
CA LEU A 257 0.63 31.18 -7.96
C LEU A 257 1.20 31.95 -9.14
N GLU A 258 1.65 31.26 -10.20
CA GLU A 258 2.16 31.90 -11.42
C GLU A 258 1.12 32.83 -12.05
N ARG A 259 -0.16 32.44 -12.02
CA ARG A 259 -1.29 33.26 -12.51
C ARG A 259 -1.72 34.36 -11.55
N GLY A 260 -0.97 34.60 -10.47
CA GLY A 260 -1.29 35.59 -9.44
C GLY A 260 -2.46 35.21 -8.53
N ALA A 261 -3.03 34.01 -8.65
CA ALA A 261 -4.22 33.57 -7.94
C ALA A 261 -3.88 32.96 -6.56
N THR A 262 -3.24 33.74 -5.70
CA THR A 262 -2.70 33.26 -4.39
C THR A 262 -3.75 32.56 -3.53
N THR A 263 -4.97 33.10 -3.44
CA THR A 263 -6.07 32.49 -2.66
C THR A 263 -6.48 31.11 -3.22
N ARG A 264 -6.41 30.93 -4.54
CA ARG A 264 -6.74 29.65 -5.19
C ARG A 264 -5.62 28.62 -5.04
N ALA A 265 -4.37 29.05 -4.81
CA ALA A 265 -3.24 28.16 -4.59
C ALA A 265 -3.27 27.47 -3.22
N ILE A 266 -3.96 28.04 -2.23
CA ILE A 266 -4.03 27.50 -0.86
C ILE A 266 -4.75 26.14 -0.84
N ALA A 267 -5.87 26.01 -1.56
CA ALA A 267 -6.65 24.77 -1.58
C ALA A 267 -5.82 23.55 -2.05
N PRO A 268 -5.16 23.54 -3.23
CA PRO A 268 -4.32 22.42 -3.62
C PRO A 268 -3.08 22.26 -2.72
N ALA A 269 -2.58 23.32 -2.08
CA ALA A 269 -1.51 23.21 -1.08
C ALA A 269 -1.96 22.50 0.21
N ILE A 270 -3.20 22.73 0.66
CA ILE A 270 -3.82 21.99 1.77
C ILE A 270 -4.00 20.52 1.39
N GLN A 271 -4.48 20.22 0.18
CA GLN A 271 -4.60 18.84 -0.29
C GLN A 271 -3.24 18.15 -0.35
N TYR A 272 -2.21 18.84 -0.83
CA TYR A 272 -0.85 18.34 -0.77
C TYR A 272 -0.46 17.95 0.66
N GLY A 273 -0.66 18.86 1.62
CA GLY A 273 -0.30 18.61 3.02
C GLY A 273 -0.99 17.38 3.61
N TRP A 274 -2.30 17.27 3.45
CA TRP A 274 -3.05 16.11 3.94
C TRP A 274 -2.66 14.81 3.24
N VAL A 275 -2.51 14.82 1.91
CA VAL A 275 -2.11 13.63 1.16
C VAL A 275 -0.69 13.20 1.56
N MET A 276 0.22 14.14 1.78
CA MET A 276 1.56 13.82 2.25
C MET A 276 1.59 13.34 3.70
N ALA A 277 0.68 13.79 4.55
CA ALA A 277 0.50 13.24 5.89
C ALA A 277 0.08 11.76 5.84
N ALA A 278 -0.84 11.40 4.93
CA ALA A 278 -1.12 9.98 4.68
C ALA A 278 0.13 9.25 4.21
N VAL A 279 0.86 9.74 3.19
CA VAL A 279 2.08 9.10 2.67
C VAL A 279 3.08 8.80 3.79
N VAL A 280 3.37 9.77 4.66
CA VAL A 280 4.25 9.59 5.82
C VAL A 280 3.73 8.53 6.78
N ALA A 281 2.43 8.50 7.04
CA ALA A 281 1.82 7.54 7.96
C ALA A 281 1.64 6.13 7.38
N LEU A 282 1.92 5.89 6.09
CA LEU A 282 1.82 4.54 5.51
C LEU A 282 3.06 3.70 5.77
N LYS A 283 4.25 4.32 5.87
CA LYS A 283 5.53 3.59 5.96
C LYS A 283 6.64 4.50 6.47
N GLN A 284 7.54 3.96 7.29
CA GLN A 284 8.67 4.70 7.85
C GLN A 284 9.52 5.41 6.78
N ALA A 285 9.86 4.71 5.70
CA ALA A 285 10.69 5.26 4.62
C ALA A 285 10.00 6.36 3.79
N ASN A 286 8.69 6.54 3.92
CA ASN A 286 7.94 7.53 3.13
C ASN A 286 8.17 8.96 3.60
N PHE A 287 8.71 9.19 4.80
CA PHE A 287 9.15 10.53 5.21
C PHE A 287 10.17 11.13 4.22
N VAL A 288 11.05 10.30 3.67
CA VAL A 288 12.03 10.76 2.67
C VAL A 288 11.35 11.15 1.36
N LEU A 289 10.32 10.40 0.91
CA LEU A 289 9.51 10.80 -0.25
C LEU A 289 8.83 12.14 -0.02
N PHE A 290 8.35 12.41 1.20
CA PHE A 290 7.81 13.71 1.58
C PHE A 290 8.83 14.84 1.46
N VAL A 291 10.02 14.66 2.03
CA VAL A 291 11.08 15.66 1.95
C VAL A 291 11.47 15.93 0.50
N ILE A 292 11.74 14.88 -0.28
CA ILE A 292 12.19 14.99 -1.67
C ILE A 292 11.12 15.65 -2.55
N LEU A 293 9.86 15.21 -2.48
CA LEU A 293 8.79 15.80 -3.30
C LEU A 293 8.57 17.27 -2.92
N THR A 294 8.61 17.60 -1.62
CA THR A 294 8.47 18.99 -1.16
C THR A 294 9.60 19.86 -1.68
N ILE A 295 10.85 19.38 -1.62
CA ILE A 295 12.01 20.06 -2.21
C ILE A 295 11.82 20.23 -3.72
N ALA A 296 11.35 19.20 -4.43
CA ALA A 296 11.11 19.27 -5.87
C ALA A 296 10.05 20.33 -6.23
N VAL A 297 8.97 20.44 -5.44
CA VAL A 297 7.93 21.47 -5.60
C VAL A 297 8.49 22.86 -5.29
N ILE A 298 9.24 23.03 -4.19
CA ILE A 298 9.87 24.31 -3.84
C ILE A 298 10.85 24.74 -4.93
N ALA A 299 11.75 23.84 -5.35
CA ALA A 299 12.73 24.10 -6.39
C ALA A 299 12.05 24.55 -7.67
N THR A 300 10.99 23.84 -8.10
CA THR A 300 10.18 24.20 -9.26
C THR A 300 9.50 25.56 -9.08
N GLY A 301 8.97 25.86 -7.89
CA GLY A 301 8.34 27.15 -7.60
C GLY A 301 9.31 28.33 -7.62
N VAL A 302 10.52 28.16 -7.09
CA VAL A 302 11.57 29.19 -7.03
C VAL A 302 12.04 29.59 -8.43
N ILE A 303 12.16 28.62 -9.33
CA ILE A 303 12.59 28.87 -10.71
C ILE A 303 11.44 29.29 -11.64
N THR A 304 10.18 29.22 -11.17
CA THR A 304 9.02 29.55 -12.00
C THR A 304 8.97 31.06 -12.22
N PRO A 305 8.98 31.53 -13.49
CA PRO A 305 8.90 32.97 -13.78
C PRO A 305 7.65 33.61 -13.16
N ASN A 306 7.75 34.87 -12.75
CA ASN A 306 6.66 35.66 -12.17
C ASN A 306 6.12 35.18 -10.81
N LEU A 307 6.67 34.12 -10.22
CA LEU A 307 6.27 33.63 -8.91
C LEU A 307 6.96 34.43 -7.79
N ARG A 308 6.17 35.01 -6.88
CA ARG A 308 6.71 35.72 -5.71
C ARG A 308 7.07 34.70 -4.61
N ILE A 309 8.33 34.69 -4.17
CA ILE A 309 8.82 33.78 -3.10
C ILE A 309 7.95 33.88 -1.83
N ARG A 310 7.49 35.08 -1.46
CA ARG A 310 6.58 35.26 -0.31
C ARG A 310 5.26 34.47 -0.47
N SER A 311 4.72 34.39 -1.67
CA SER A 311 3.52 33.60 -1.94
C SER A 311 3.80 32.09 -1.88
N LEU A 312 4.99 31.65 -2.31
CA LEU A 312 5.43 30.26 -2.16
C LEU A 312 5.56 29.87 -0.69
N LEU A 313 6.22 30.72 0.13
CA LEU A 313 6.38 30.48 1.57
C LEU A 313 5.03 30.39 2.30
N ARG A 314 4.04 31.18 1.87
CA ARG A 314 2.69 31.12 2.44
C ARG A 314 2.00 29.77 2.21
N ILE A 315 2.12 29.21 1.00
CA ILE A 315 1.50 27.90 0.72
C ILE A 315 2.30 26.74 1.34
N LEU A 316 3.62 26.92 1.49
CA LEU A 316 4.51 25.90 2.05
C LEU A 316 4.10 25.48 3.47
N LEU A 317 3.59 26.42 4.27
CA LEU A 317 3.05 26.15 5.60
C LEU A 317 1.98 25.04 5.56
N PHE A 318 1.03 25.14 4.64
CA PHE A 318 -0.04 24.17 4.48
C PHE A 318 0.44 22.84 3.90
N MET A 319 1.51 22.88 3.10
CA MET A 319 2.10 21.69 2.48
C MET A 319 2.91 20.84 3.48
N VAL A 320 3.57 21.48 4.45
CA VAL A 320 4.55 20.84 5.34
C VAL A 320 3.95 20.43 6.67
N ILE A 321 3.14 21.31 7.29
CA ILE A 321 2.68 21.11 8.68
C ILE A 321 2.00 19.75 8.90
N PRO A 322 1.01 19.33 8.09
CA PRO A 322 0.28 18.10 8.39
C PRO A 322 1.18 16.86 8.43
N ALA A 323 2.05 16.72 7.42
CA ALA A 323 2.97 15.59 7.33
C ALA A 323 4.03 15.59 8.44
N LEU A 324 4.56 16.79 8.77
CA LEU A 324 5.54 16.92 9.84
C LEU A 324 4.92 16.65 11.22
N ALA A 325 3.69 17.09 11.45
CA ALA A 325 2.98 16.81 12.70
C ALA A 325 2.79 15.30 12.92
N VAL A 326 2.31 14.58 11.88
CA VAL A 326 2.19 13.12 11.94
C VAL A 326 3.52 12.45 12.22
N PHE A 327 4.58 12.84 11.50
CA PHE A 327 5.91 12.26 11.69
C PHE A 327 6.45 12.46 13.10
N ILE A 328 6.43 13.71 13.59
CA ILE A 328 6.97 14.06 14.91
C ILE A 328 6.17 13.36 16.00
N THR A 329 4.83 13.40 15.94
CA THR A 329 3.99 12.77 16.95
C THR A 329 4.20 11.26 16.98
N TRP A 330 4.29 10.59 15.82
CA TRP A 330 4.56 9.16 15.79
C TRP A 330 5.95 8.81 16.31
N ARG A 331 6.98 9.59 15.97
CA ARG A 331 8.35 9.40 16.48
C ARG A 331 8.40 9.51 18.00
N VAL A 332 7.79 10.56 18.56
CA VAL A 332 7.67 10.74 20.01
C VAL A 332 6.91 9.58 20.65
N TYR A 333 5.83 9.10 20.01
CA TYR A 333 5.06 7.96 20.50
C TYR A 333 5.91 6.68 20.59
N ILE A 334 6.69 6.39 19.54
CA ILE A 334 7.62 5.25 19.54
C ILE A 334 8.63 5.37 20.68
N ASP A 335 9.24 6.54 20.84
CA ASP A 335 10.27 6.75 21.86
C ASP A 335 9.72 6.61 23.29
N LEU A 336 8.43 6.87 23.50
CA LEU A 336 7.78 6.75 24.79
C LEU A 336 7.27 5.33 25.09
N TYR A 337 6.72 4.62 24.10
CA TYR A 337 5.95 3.41 24.34
C TYR A 337 6.48 2.14 23.66
N LEU A 338 7.39 2.28 22.69
CA LEU A 338 7.90 1.18 21.88
C LEU A 338 9.43 1.08 21.98
N THR A 339 9.98 1.39 23.16
CA THR A 339 11.42 1.32 23.40
C THR A 339 11.96 -0.09 23.19
N GLY A 340 13.01 -0.21 22.37
CA GLY A 340 13.58 -1.50 21.96
C GLY A 340 12.81 -2.22 20.84
N ALA A 341 11.73 -1.65 20.31
CA ALA A 341 10.91 -2.31 19.30
C ALA A 341 11.42 -2.11 17.86
N ALA A 342 11.56 -3.24 17.17
CA ALA A 342 11.94 -3.47 15.78
C ALA A 342 11.44 -2.43 14.75
N GLU A 343 12.20 -1.36 14.53
CA GLU A 343 12.14 -0.60 13.29
C GLU A 343 13.21 -1.10 12.32
N PHE A 344 13.09 -0.73 11.04
CA PHE A 344 14.23 -0.87 10.14
C PHE A 344 15.21 0.28 10.38
N THR A 345 16.39 -0.01 10.91
CA THR A 345 17.37 1.01 11.31
C THR A 345 18.58 1.04 10.37
N ILE A 346 19.26 2.19 10.35
CA ILE A 346 20.58 2.30 9.76
C ILE A 346 21.55 1.47 10.62
N THR A 347 22.42 0.70 9.97
CA THR A 347 23.40 -0.13 10.67
C THR A 347 24.55 0.73 11.21
N ASP A 348 25.33 0.20 12.14
CA ASP A 348 26.52 0.88 12.66
C ASP A 348 27.55 1.14 11.54
N GLU A 349 28.35 2.21 11.68
CA GLU A 349 29.30 2.66 10.65
C GLU A 349 30.27 1.54 10.21
N GLU A 350 30.66 0.66 11.13
CA GLU A 350 31.54 -0.48 10.86
C GLU A 350 30.93 -1.51 9.89
N ARG A 351 29.60 -1.55 9.78
CA ARG A 351 28.86 -2.46 8.89
C ARG A 351 28.50 -1.81 7.56
N TRP A 352 28.83 -0.54 7.36
CA TRP A 352 28.57 0.13 6.10
C TRP A 352 29.45 -0.42 4.99
N VAL A 353 28.85 -0.64 3.82
CA VAL A 353 29.48 -1.32 2.69
C VAL A 353 29.90 -0.35 1.59
N PHE A 354 30.49 0.80 1.96
CA PHE A 354 30.94 1.80 0.99
C PHE A 354 31.92 1.27 -0.06
N HIS A 355 32.74 0.28 0.31
CA HIS A 355 33.64 -0.40 -0.61
C HIS A 355 32.92 -1.15 -1.75
N LEU A 356 31.61 -1.44 -1.59
CA LEU A 356 30.76 -2.08 -2.60
C LEU A 356 29.98 -1.10 -3.46
N ALA A 357 30.16 0.22 -3.28
CA ALA A 357 29.44 1.24 -4.03
C ALA A 357 29.42 1.02 -5.56
N PRO A 358 30.56 0.69 -6.23
CA PRO A 358 30.55 0.43 -7.67
C PRO A 358 29.71 -0.79 -8.06
N GLU A 359 29.77 -1.87 -7.28
CA GLU A 359 29.03 -3.10 -7.52
C GLU A 359 27.52 -2.90 -7.32
N ILE A 360 27.15 -2.19 -6.26
CA ILE A 360 25.76 -1.82 -5.98
C ILE A 360 25.21 -0.96 -7.11
N LEU A 361 25.94 0.07 -7.57
CA LEU A 361 25.52 0.89 -8.70
C LEU A 361 25.39 0.09 -9.99
N ALA A 362 26.36 -0.78 -10.29
CA ALA A 362 26.30 -1.66 -11.46
C ALA A 362 25.07 -2.58 -11.40
N ARG A 363 24.74 -3.10 -10.21
CA ARG A 363 23.56 -3.95 -10.03
C ARG A 363 22.25 -3.18 -10.12
N MET A 364 22.16 -1.99 -9.51
CA MET A 364 21.01 -1.10 -9.66
C MET A 364 20.79 -0.75 -11.14
N PHE A 365 21.85 -0.48 -11.89
CA PHE A 365 21.80 -0.20 -13.32
C PHE A 365 21.33 -1.43 -14.13
N ASP A 366 21.84 -2.63 -13.85
CA ASP A 366 21.37 -3.88 -14.48
C ASP A 366 19.87 -4.12 -14.24
N ILE A 367 19.39 -3.90 -13.00
CA ILE A 367 17.95 -3.98 -12.69
C ILE A 367 17.17 -2.91 -13.47
N ALA A 368 17.70 -1.68 -13.54
CA ALA A 368 17.07 -0.59 -14.28
C ALA A 368 16.95 -0.91 -15.78
N LEU A 369 17.99 -1.50 -16.40
CA LEU A 369 17.96 -1.97 -17.79
C LEU A 369 16.91 -3.06 -18.00
N LYS A 370 16.83 -4.05 -17.10
CA LYS A 370 15.78 -5.10 -17.14
C LYS A 370 14.36 -4.55 -17.00
N LYS A 371 14.21 -3.33 -16.47
CA LYS A 371 12.96 -2.58 -16.34
C LYS A 371 12.96 -1.32 -17.20
N GLY A 372 13.63 -1.40 -18.36
CA GLY A 372 13.97 -0.25 -19.20
C GLY A 372 12.78 0.60 -19.68
N VAL A 373 11.58 0.04 -19.81
CA VAL A 373 10.37 0.82 -20.16
C VAL A 373 10.09 1.88 -19.09
N TYR A 374 10.10 1.50 -17.82
CA TYR A 374 9.84 2.43 -16.72
C TYR A 374 11.00 3.40 -16.53
N PHE A 375 12.24 2.90 -16.41
CA PHE A 375 13.39 3.77 -16.16
C PHE A 375 13.69 4.68 -17.35
N GLY A 376 13.53 4.21 -18.59
CA GLY A 376 13.64 5.03 -19.79
C GLY A 376 12.59 6.14 -19.84
N LEU A 377 11.34 5.84 -19.48
CA LEU A 377 10.30 6.85 -19.34
C LEU A 377 10.66 7.90 -18.27
N MET A 378 11.13 7.48 -17.10
CA MET A 378 11.51 8.40 -16.03
C MET A 378 12.71 9.27 -16.39
N LEU A 379 13.70 8.71 -17.12
CA LEU A 379 14.81 9.48 -17.67
C LEU A 379 14.35 10.50 -18.71
N LEU A 380 13.39 10.14 -19.56
CA LEU A 380 12.78 11.09 -20.50
C LEU A 380 12.03 12.20 -19.76
N ILE A 381 11.25 11.88 -18.72
CA ILE A 381 10.55 12.88 -17.89
C ILE A 381 11.56 13.81 -17.22
N LEU A 382 12.64 13.28 -16.64
CA LEU A 382 13.72 14.07 -16.07
C LEU A 382 14.35 14.99 -17.12
N PHE A 383 14.66 14.47 -18.31
CA PHE A 383 15.19 15.26 -19.41
C PHE A 383 14.24 16.40 -19.82
N LEU A 384 12.94 16.13 -19.95
CA LEU A 384 11.94 17.15 -20.27
C LEU A 384 11.88 18.24 -19.19
N GLY A 385 11.90 17.86 -17.91
CA GLY A 385 11.94 18.78 -16.79
C GLY A 385 13.20 19.66 -16.77
N LEU A 386 14.38 19.05 -16.95
CA LEU A 386 15.65 19.77 -17.00
C LEU A 386 15.76 20.69 -18.23
N ARG A 387 15.24 20.27 -19.39
CA ARG A 387 15.13 21.11 -20.58
C ARG A 387 14.26 22.35 -20.33
N GLY A 388 13.22 22.19 -19.51
CA GLY A 388 12.39 23.28 -19.00
C GLY A 388 13.12 24.33 -18.16
N LEU A 389 14.28 24.01 -17.60
CA LEU A 389 15.12 25.00 -16.92
C LEU A 389 15.78 25.98 -17.90
N ILE A 390 16.06 25.51 -19.13
CA ILE A 390 16.81 26.26 -20.15
C ILE A 390 15.86 27.07 -21.05
N ARG A 391 14.67 26.55 -21.35
CA ARG A 391 13.66 27.20 -22.23
C ARG A 391 12.44 27.62 -21.41
N ARG A 392 11.65 28.61 -21.87
CA ARG A 392 10.42 29.09 -21.20
C ARG A 392 9.61 27.93 -20.62
N GLN A 393 9.40 27.94 -19.30
CA GLN A 393 8.76 26.85 -18.56
C GLN A 393 7.27 26.75 -18.88
N SER A 394 6.88 25.74 -19.67
CA SER A 394 5.47 25.36 -19.83
C SER A 394 4.94 24.64 -18.58
N PRO A 395 3.60 24.52 -18.42
CA PRO A 395 3.02 23.72 -17.33
C PRO A 395 3.50 22.28 -17.31
N LEU A 396 3.70 21.66 -18.49
CA LEU A 396 4.26 20.32 -18.61
C LEU A 396 5.71 20.27 -18.12
N ASP A 397 6.54 21.25 -18.46
CA ASP A 397 7.94 21.27 -18.04
C ASP A 397 8.06 21.33 -16.50
N ARG A 398 7.19 22.09 -15.83
CA ARG A 398 7.15 22.16 -14.35
C ARG A 398 6.70 20.83 -13.74
N LEU A 399 5.65 20.22 -14.29
CA LEU A 399 5.18 18.92 -13.83
C LEU A 399 6.25 17.84 -14.00
N ALA A 400 6.91 17.82 -15.17
CA ALA A 400 8.00 16.91 -15.48
C ALA A 400 9.21 17.15 -14.58
N LEU A 401 9.52 18.40 -14.23
CA LEU A 401 10.61 18.73 -13.32
C LEU A 401 10.33 18.23 -11.89
N ILE A 402 9.11 18.43 -11.36
CA ILE A 402 8.73 17.89 -10.05
C ILE A 402 8.91 16.37 -10.02
N CYS A 403 8.41 15.68 -11.05
CA CYS A 403 8.51 14.22 -11.16
C CYS A 403 9.97 13.75 -11.32
N GLY A 404 10.74 14.41 -12.17
CA GLY A 404 12.13 14.08 -12.48
C GLY A 404 13.07 14.30 -11.28
N LEU A 405 12.95 15.44 -10.59
CA LEU A 405 13.74 15.71 -9.39
C LEU A 405 13.39 14.72 -8.26
N THR A 406 12.11 14.35 -8.14
CA THR A 406 11.69 13.36 -7.14
C THR A 406 12.28 11.98 -7.44
N PHE A 407 12.27 11.58 -8.71
CA PHE A 407 12.88 10.33 -9.17
C PHE A 407 14.39 10.28 -8.93
N LEU A 408 15.11 11.36 -9.27
CA LEU A 408 16.54 11.46 -9.04
C LEU A 408 16.86 11.39 -7.54
N GLY A 409 16.19 12.23 -6.73
CA GLY A 409 16.41 12.27 -5.29
C GLY A 409 16.12 10.93 -4.62
N TYR A 410 15.05 10.25 -5.02
CA TYR A 410 14.68 8.97 -4.41
C TYR A 410 15.66 7.84 -4.78
N ASN A 411 16.17 7.81 -6.02
CA ASN A 411 17.18 6.82 -6.40
C ASN A 411 18.54 7.10 -5.73
N CYS A 412 18.90 8.37 -5.51
CA CYS A 412 20.05 8.71 -4.67
C CYS A 412 19.86 8.23 -3.23
N PHE A 413 18.67 8.43 -2.65
CA PHE A 413 18.34 7.90 -1.33
C PHE A 413 18.43 6.37 -1.26
N LEU A 414 17.86 5.65 -2.22
CA LEU A 414 17.94 4.18 -2.26
C LEU A 414 19.38 3.69 -2.35
N PHE A 415 20.20 4.35 -3.17
CA PHE A 415 21.63 4.03 -3.24
C PHE A 415 22.30 4.19 -1.87
N MET A 416 22.07 5.31 -1.17
CA MET A 416 22.60 5.51 0.18
C MET A 416 22.10 4.46 1.18
N MET A 417 20.83 4.06 1.10
CA MET A 417 20.29 3.01 1.98
C MET A 417 20.96 1.66 1.75
N TYR A 418 21.27 1.27 0.50
CA TYR A 418 22.03 0.05 0.24
C TYR A 418 23.44 0.09 0.81
N LEU A 419 24.04 1.26 0.97
CA LEU A 419 25.36 1.41 1.58
C LEU A 419 25.33 1.31 3.10
N MET A 420 24.24 1.74 3.74
CA MET A 420 24.22 2.03 5.18
C MET A 420 23.23 1.17 6.00
N ALA A 421 22.21 0.57 5.38
CA ALA A 421 21.12 -0.09 6.10
C ALA A 421 20.89 -1.56 5.71
N PHE A 422 21.26 -1.97 4.50
CA PHE A 422 21.11 -3.36 4.06
C PHE A 422 22.34 -4.19 4.41
N GLY A 423 22.14 -5.47 4.74
CA GLY A 423 23.24 -6.41 4.90
C GLY A 423 23.99 -6.63 3.58
N GLU A 424 25.25 -7.05 3.64
CA GLU A 424 26.13 -7.15 2.46
C GLU A 424 25.50 -7.89 1.27
N ASN A 425 24.87 -9.05 1.51
CA ASN A 425 24.21 -9.84 0.46
C ASN A 425 23.02 -9.10 -0.18
N GLU A 426 22.23 -8.40 0.63
CA GLU A 426 21.07 -7.63 0.17
C GLU A 426 21.51 -6.38 -0.60
N ALA A 427 22.60 -5.74 -0.16
CA ALA A 427 23.21 -4.61 -0.84
C ALA A 427 23.78 -5.01 -2.20
N ARG A 428 24.65 -6.04 -2.27
CA ARG A 428 25.24 -6.55 -3.53
C ARG A 428 24.20 -6.94 -4.57
N SER A 429 23.10 -7.54 -4.12
CA SER A 429 22.01 -7.94 -5.01
C SER A 429 21.05 -6.80 -5.37
N ALA A 430 21.18 -5.64 -4.73
CA ALA A 430 20.22 -4.54 -4.73
C ALA A 430 18.79 -5.06 -4.48
N ALA A 431 18.64 -5.84 -3.40
CA ALA A 431 17.43 -6.57 -3.07
C ALA A 431 16.22 -5.63 -3.05
N SER A 432 15.15 -6.00 -3.77
CA SER A 432 13.91 -5.22 -3.87
C SER A 432 14.02 -3.83 -4.52
N PHE A 433 15.13 -3.48 -5.19
CA PHE A 433 15.30 -2.15 -5.82
C PHE A 433 14.17 -1.76 -6.78
N TRP A 434 13.72 -2.72 -7.60
CA TRP A 434 12.57 -2.53 -8.50
C TRP A 434 11.28 -2.24 -7.73
N ARG A 435 11.04 -2.97 -6.63
CA ARG A 435 9.86 -2.80 -5.80
C ARG A 435 9.82 -1.41 -5.17
N TYR A 436 10.94 -0.91 -4.65
CA TYR A 436 10.97 0.44 -4.08
C TYR A 436 10.69 1.53 -5.13
N ASN A 437 11.15 1.37 -6.37
CA ASN A 437 10.80 2.31 -7.45
C ASN A 437 9.30 2.29 -7.83
N MET A 438 8.53 1.26 -7.43
CA MET A 438 7.07 1.25 -7.63
C MET A 438 6.38 2.41 -6.88
N HIS A 439 6.97 2.92 -5.79
CA HIS A 439 6.46 4.10 -5.08
C HIS A 439 6.39 5.36 -5.97
N LEU A 440 7.11 5.39 -7.09
CA LEU A 440 7.16 6.53 -8.00
C LEU A 440 6.27 6.35 -9.24
N PHE A 441 5.53 5.24 -9.36
CA PHE A 441 4.70 4.97 -10.53
C PHE A 441 3.62 6.04 -10.77
N GLY A 442 3.00 6.55 -9.71
CA GLY A 442 2.05 7.65 -9.81
C GLY A 442 2.67 8.92 -10.41
N LEU A 443 3.95 9.22 -10.12
CA LEU A 443 4.65 10.37 -10.71
C LEU A 443 4.87 10.20 -12.21
N ALA A 444 5.26 8.99 -12.64
CA ALA A 444 5.48 8.68 -14.05
C ALA A 444 4.21 8.91 -14.90
N ALA A 445 3.05 8.60 -14.32
CA ALA A 445 1.78 8.67 -15.02
C ALA A 445 1.32 10.13 -15.30
N LEU A 446 1.71 11.13 -14.50
CA LEU A 446 1.19 12.50 -14.66
C LEU A 446 1.64 13.15 -15.99
N PRO A 447 2.95 13.22 -16.33
CA PRO A 447 3.37 13.80 -17.61
C PRO A 447 2.88 12.99 -18.80
N VAL A 448 2.77 11.65 -18.66
CA VAL A 448 2.22 10.78 -19.69
C VAL A 448 0.75 11.11 -19.96
N ALA A 449 -0.06 11.29 -18.91
CA ALA A 449 -1.46 11.68 -19.05
C ALA A 449 -1.61 13.05 -19.72
N TRP A 450 -0.76 14.02 -19.36
CA TRP A 450 -0.72 15.32 -20.03
C TRP A 450 -0.46 15.18 -21.53
N LEU A 451 0.62 14.47 -21.90
CA LEU A 451 1.01 14.25 -23.30
C LEU A 451 -0.07 13.50 -24.09
N ALA A 452 -0.68 12.48 -23.48
CA ALA A 452 -1.79 11.75 -24.07
C ALA A 452 -3.01 12.64 -24.31
N GLY A 453 -3.32 13.54 -23.37
CA GLY A 453 -4.37 14.55 -23.50
C GLY A 453 -4.14 15.51 -24.67
N SER A 454 -2.94 16.11 -24.74
CA SER A 454 -2.54 16.97 -25.86
C SER A 454 -2.62 16.23 -27.20
N TRP A 455 -2.07 15.01 -27.26
CA TRP A 455 -2.06 14.22 -28.49
C TRP A 455 -3.47 13.83 -28.96
N ALA A 456 -4.35 13.47 -28.02
CA ALA A 456 -5.69 13.03 -28.33
C ALA A 456 -6.59 14.18 -28.81
N ALA A 457 -6.39 15.39 -28.28
CA ALA A 457 -7.13 16.59 -28.67
C ALA A 457 -6.92 16.93 -30.16
N ASP A 458 -5.68 16.81 -30.64
CA ASP A 458 -5.30 17.19 -32.01
C ASP A 458 -5.70 16.17 -33.07
N ARG A 459 -5.82 14.88 -32.70
CA ARG A 459 -5.86 13.78 -33.69
C ARG A 459 -7.15 12.97 -33.72
N PHE A 460 -7.95 12.95 -32.65
CA PHE A 460 -9.19 12.16 -32.68
C PHE A 460 -10.40 12.99 -33.09
N ALA A 461 -10.94 12.65 -34.26
CA ALA A 461 -12.31 13.00 -34.63
C ALA A 461 -13.30 12.50 -33.55
N ALA A 462 -14.47 13.14 -33.47
CA ALA A 462 -15.50 12.79 -32.50
C ALA A 462 -15.87 11.29 -32.53
N ALA A 463 -15.97 10.69 -33.72
CA ALA A 463 -16.25 9.26 -33.88
C ALA A 463 -15.18 8.35 -33.24
N GLY A 464 -13.88 8.71 -33.40
CA GLY A 464 -12.78 7.96 -32.77
C GLY A 464 -12.83 7.99 -31.25
N ARG A 465 -13.22 9.13 -30.67
CA ARG A 465 -13.43 9.26 -29.22
C ARG A 465 -14.58 8.40 -28.71
N THR A 466 -15.67 8.30 -29.48
CA THR A 466 -16.81 7.43 -29.13
C THR A 466 -16.43 5.95 -29.17
N ILE A 467 -15.71 5.50 -30.21
CA ILE A 467 -15.26 4.10 -30.30
C ILE A 467 -14.31 3.78 -29.13
N ALA A 468 -13.33 4.65 -28.86
CA ALA A 468 -12.42 4.47 -27.74
C ALA A 468 -13.16 4.38 -26.39
N ALA A 469 -14.19 5.21 -26.19
CA ALA A 469 -15.05 5.19 -25.03
C ALA A 469 -15.83 3.86 -24.87
N ILE A 470 -16.39 3.32 -25.97
CA ILE A 470 -17.09 2.04 -25.98
C ILE A 470 -16.11 0.90 -25.64
N VAL A 471 -14.97 0.86 -26.32
CA VAL A 471 -13.93 -0.16 -26.11
C VAL A 471 -13.42 -0.11 -24.67
N ALA A 472 -13.12 1.07 -24.14
CA ALA A 472 -12.68 1.22 -22.75
C ALA A 472 -13.72 0.71 -21.75
N THR A 473 -15.01 1.01 -21.99
CA THR A 473 -16.11 0.53 -21.14
C THR A 473 -16.21 -0.99 -21.19
N ALA A 474 -16.17 -1.58 -22.40
CA ALA A 474 -16.20 -3.02 -22.58
C ALA A 474 -15.01 -3.71 -21.90
N LEU A 475 -13.80 -3.15 -22.03
CA LEU A 475 -12.60 -3.69 -21.39
C LEU A 475 -12.68 -3.66 -19.87
N ILE A 476 -13.09 -2.54 -19.26
CA ILE A 476 -13.20 -2.45 -17.80
C ILE A 476 -14.19 -3.47 -17.24
N ILE A 477 -15.27 -3.75 -17.97
CA ILE A 477 -16.27 -4.74 -17.55
C ILE A 477 -15.75 -6.17 -17.79
N ALA A 478 -15.14 -6.45 -18.95
CA ALA A 478 -14.79 -7.80 -19.36
C ALA A 478 -13.46 -8.32 -18.76
N LEU A 479 -12.47 -7.45 -18.53
CA LEU A 479 -11.14 -7.85 -18.08
C LEU A 479 -11.12 -8.56 -16.71
N PRO A 480 -11.90 -8.15 -15.70
CA PRO A 480 -11.96 -8.89 -14.44
C PRO A 480 -12.36 -10.36 -14.62
N PHE A 481 -13.29 -10.66 -15.55
CA PHE A 481 -13.69 -12.03 -15.85
C PHE A 481 -12.61 -12.79 -16.62
N GLY A 482 -12.04 -12.17 -17.66
CA GLY A 482 -11.01 -12.80 -18.51
C GLY A 482 -9.66 -12.99 -17.82
N LEU A 483 -9.35 -12.19 -16.79
CA LEU A 483 -8.10 -12.22 -16.05
C LEU A 483 -8.27 -12.68 -14.59
N SER A 484 -9.43 -13.26 -14.26
CA SER A 484 -9.77 -13.65 -12.88
C SER A 484 -8.69 -14.51 -12.22
N GLY A 485 -8.17 -15.54 -12.90
CA GLY A 485 -7.09 -16.39 -12.37
C GLY A 485 -5.74 -15.68 -12.18
N LYS A 486 -5.47 -14.57 -12.90
CA LYS A 486 -4.26 -13.75 -12.67
C LYS A 486 -4.44 -12.76 -11.52
N ILE A 487 -5.64 -12.21 -11.40
CA ILE A 487 -6.01 -11.27 -10.32
C ILE A 487 -6.12 -12.02 -8.99
N ARG A 488 -6.74 -13.21 -9.00
CA ARG A 488 -6.92 -14.11 -7.85
C ARG A 488 -5.70 -15.00 -7.60
N PHE A 489 -4.52 -14.37 -7.54
CA PHE A 489 -3.27 -15.06 -7.19
C PHE A 489 -3.21 -15.51 -5.73
N ASP A 490 -4.22 -15.16 -4.94
CA ASP A 490 -4.45 -15.68 -3.60
C ASP A 490 -4.78 -17.18 -3.63
N HIS A 491 -5.48 -17.65 -4.66
CA HIS A 491 -5.72 -19.07 -4.91
C HIS A 491 -4.42 -19.75 -5.35
N HIS A 492 -3.84 -20.53 -4.45
CA HIS A 492 -2.63 -21.28 -4.69
C HIS A 492 -2.66 -22.54 -3.82
N PRO A 493 -2.51 -23.75 -4.39
CA PRO A 493 -2.75 -25.01 -3.67
C PRO A 493 -2.08 -25.11 -2.30
N VAL A 494 -0.81 -24.71 -2.20
CA VAL A 494 -0.06 -24.74 -0.93
C VAL A 494 -0.60 -23.71 0.09
N LYS A 495 -1.01 -22.51 -0.37
CA LYS A 495 -1.53 -21.48 0.53
C LYS A 495 -2.90 -21.88 1.05
N ASP A 496 -3.80 -22.30 0.16
CA ASP A 496 -5.14 -22.75 0.50
C ASP A 496 -5.09 -23.94 1.47
N TYR A 497 -4.16 -24.87 1.23
CA TYR A 497 -3.89 -25.98 2.12
C TYR A 497 -3.48 -25.52 3.53
N ILE A 498 -2.47 -24.65 3.65
CA ILE A 498 -2.03 -24.12 4.96
C ILE A 498 -3.17 -23.37 5.67
N ARG A 499 -3.92 -22.52 4.95
CA ARG A 499 -5.07 -21.77 5.50
C ARG A 499 -6.16 -22.71 6.03
N SER A 500 -6.41 -23.82 5.34
CA SER A 500 -7.39 -24.83 5.80
C SER A 500 -6.92 -25.56 7.05
N ILE A 501 -5.62 -25.92 7.12
CA ILE A 501 -5.05 -26.58 8.29
C ILE A 501 -5.05 -25.67 9.51
N THR A 502 -4.66 -24.40 9.37
CA THR A 502 -4.59 -23.49 10.51
C THR A 502 -5.97 -23.27 11.15
N GLN A 503 -7.03 -23.22 10.34
CA GLN A 503 -8.42 -23.19 10.83
C GLN A 503 -8.76 -24.42 11.68
N GLU A 504 -8.37 -25.61 11.24
CA GLU A 504 -8.60 -26.83 12.03
C GLU A 504 -7.69 -26.88 13.27
N MET A 505 -6.42 -26.50 13.15
CA MET A 505 -5.47 -26.45 14.26
C MET A 505 -5.97 -25.57 15.42
N ARG A 506 -6.67 -24.46 15.14
CA ARG A 506 -7.29 -23.62 16.19
C ARG A 506 -8.18 -24.43 17.14
N THR A 507 -8.85 -25.47 16.63
CA THR A 507 -9.75 -26.32 17.42
C THR A 507 -9.04 -27.44 18.17
N LEU A 508 -7.81 -27.75 17.78
CA LEU A 508 -7.01 -28.84 18.36
C LEU A 508 -6.03 -28.35 19.42
N LEU A 509 -5.60 -27.08 19.31
CA LEU A 509 -4.65 -26.49 20.22
C LEU A 509 -5.34 -26.05 21.52
N PRO A 510 -4.84 -26.46 22.70
CA PRO A 510 -5.36 -25.97 23.96
C PRO A 510 -5.00 -24.50 24.17
N ALA A 511 -5.77 -23.80 25.00
CA ALA A 511 -5.46 -22.43 25.40
C ALA A 511 -4.04 -22.34 25.99
N GLY A 512 -3.27 -21.34 25.56
CA GLY A 512 -1.87 -21.16 25.97
C GLY A 512 -0.88 -22.10 25.29
N ALA A 513 -1.29 -22.83 24.24
CA ALA A 513 -0.36 -23.61 23.43
C ALA A 513 0.76 -22.74 22.86
N ARG A 514 1.99 -23.28 22.86
CA ARG A 514 3.18 -22.68 22.28
C ARG A 514 3.59 -23.54 21.09
N LEU A 515 3.33 -23.04 19.89
CA LEU A 515 3.51 -23.77 18.64
C LEU A 515 4.78 -23.32 17.94
N MET A 516 5.62 -24.28 17.55
CA MET A 516 6.78 -24.02 16.70
C MET A 516 6.52 -24.52 15.27
N PRO A 517 6.44 -23.63 14.27
CA PRO A 517 6.37 -24.02 12.86
C PRO A 517 7.72 -24.55 12.37
N VAL A 518 7.70 -25.72 11.73
CA VAL A 518 8.87 -26.42 11.20
C VAL A 518 8.69 -26.69 9.71
N ASP A 519 9.44 -25.97 8.88
CA ASP A 519 9.33 -26.01 7.43
C ASP A 519 10.71 -25.93 6.72
N PRO A 520 11.58 -26.92 6.94
CA PRO A 520 12.99 -26.89 6.53
C PRO A 520 13.23 -26.73 5.03
N GLU A 521 12.28 -27.06 4.17
CA GLU A 521 12.47 -27.01 2.71
C GLU A 521 11.97 -25.69 2.09
N MET A 522 11.22 -24.90 2.84
CA MET A 522 10.55 -23.71 2.31
C MET A 522 11.02 -22.44 3.02
N THR A 523 10.56 -21.31 2.49
CA THR A 523 10.78 -20.01 3.14
C THR A 523 9.95 -19.91 4.42
N ILE A 524 10.31 -18.99 5.30
CA ILE A 524 9.57 -18.67 6.55
C ILE A 524 8.11 -18.23 6.32
N PHE A 525 7.65 -18.13 5.07
CA PHE A 525 6.36 -17.54 4.69
C PHE A 525 5.19 -18.26 5.34
N TYR A 526 5.19 -19.59 5.29
CA TYR A 526 4.12 -20.39 5.86
C TYR A 526 4.11 -20.35 7.38
N GLY A 527 5.28 -20.19 8.01
CA GLY A 527 5.37 -19.88 9.44
C GLY A 527 4.65 -18.58 9.80
N LEU A 528 4.78 -17.54 8.97
CA LEU A 528 4.05 -16.28 9.17
C LEU A 528 2.53 -16.43 8.98
N VAL A 529 2.10 -17.20 7.98
CA VAL A 529 0.67 -17.52 7.78
C VAL A 529 0.12 -18.22 9.02
N VAL A 530 0.83 -19.22 9.56
CA VAL A 530 0.46 -19.94 10.78
C VAL A 530 0.41 -19.00 12.00
N ASN A 531 1.39 -18.10 12.16
CA ASN A 531 1.40 -17.13 13.25
C ASN A 531 0.18 -16.19 13.21
N TYR A 532 -0.13 -15.68 12.02
CA TYR A 532 -1.29 -14.83 11.81
C TYR A 532 -2.61 -15.60 12.02
N ASP A 533 -2.73 -16.80 11.47
CA ASP A 533 -3.93 -17.61 11.61
C ASP A 533 -4.12 -18.22 12.97
N LEU A 534 -3.17 -18.14 13.89
CA LEU A 534 -3.34 -18.63 15.25
C LEU A 534 -3.36 -17.51 16.29
N ILE A 535 -3.56 -16.25 15.86
CA ILE A 535 -3.82 -15.15 16.79
C ILE A 535 -5.03 -15.50 17.67
N GLY A 536 -4.86 -15.34 18.98
CA GLY A 536 -5.83 -15.69 20.02
C GLY A 536 -5.91 -17.18 20.35
N ALA A 537 -5.40 -18.08 19.50
CA ALA A 537 -5.43 -19.53 19.72
C ALA A 537 -4.13 -20.08 20.31
N ALA A 538 -2.97 -19.58 19.85
CA ALA A 538 -1.65 -20.02 20.31
C ALA A 538 -0.60 -18.90 20.27
N GLU A 539 0.46 -19.08 21.05
CA GLU A 539 1.72 -18.36 20.89
C GLU A 539 2.54 -19.10 19.81
N VAL A 540 2.94 -18.40 18.76
CA VAL A 540 3.72 -18.99 17.66
C VAL A 540 5.10 -18.36 17.63
N GLY A 541 6.14 -19.21 17.60
CA GLY A 541 7.54 -18.75 17.63
C GLY A 541 8.52 -19.84 17.24
N GLY A 542 9.81 -19.51 17.21
CA GLY A 542 10.87 -20.49 16.92
C GLY A 542 10.88 -21.04 15.49
N TYR A 543 10.61 -20.21 14.49
CA TYR A 543 10.46 -20.62 13.09
C TYR A 543 11.69 -21.37 12.54
N ILE A 544 11.49 -22.60 12.07
CA ILE A 544 12.47 -23.36 11.29
C ILE A 544 12.11 -23.29 9.81
N HIS A 545 13.07 -22.89 8.99
CA HIS A 545 12.92 -22.70 7.55
C HIS A 545 14.25 -22.98 6.82
N VAL A 546 14.25 -22.91 5.48
CA VAL A 546 15.41 -23.28 4.64
C VAL A 546 16.76 -22.63 5.00
N ARG A 547 16.79 -21.46 5.67
CA ARG A 547 18.05 -20.79 6.05
C ARG A 547 18.59 -21.23 7.42
N ASN A 548 17.78 -21.90 8.23
CA ASN A 548 18.12 -22.39 9.56
C ASN A 548 17.60 -23.83 9.80
N ALA A 549 17.47 -24.60 8.71
CA ALA A 549 16.94 -25.96 8.71
C ALA A 549 17.75 -27.02 9.48
N PRO A 550 19.07 -26.89 9.72
CA PRO A 550 19.82 -27.95 10.43
C PRO A 550 19.28 -28.23 11.84
N ALA A 551 19.30 -29.50 12.26
CA ALA A 551 18.79 -29.95 13.57
C ALA A 551 19.26 -29.12 14.78
N LYS A 552 20.51 -28.62 14.75
CA LYS A 552 21.06 -27.76 15.81
C LYS A 552 20.21 -26.51 16.11
N TYR A 553 19.58 -25.93 15.09
CA TYR A 553 18.72 -24.76 15.27
C TYR A 553 17.37 -25.16 15.86
N MET A 554 16.83 -26.33 15.48
CA MET A 554 15.61 -26.87 16.09
C MET A 554 15.79 -27.07 17.59
N THR A 555 16.90 -27.66 18.02
CA THR A 555 17.25 -27.81 19.44
C THR A 555 17.37 -26.46 20.14
N LEU A 556 18.09 -25.51 19.54
CA LEU A 556 18.25 -24.15 20.09
C LEU A 556 16.91 -23.44 20.28
N TYR A 557 16.03 -23.49 19.28
CA TYR A 557 14.70 -22.88 19.38
C TYR A 557 13.79 -23.65 20.35
N GLN A 558 13.89 -24.98 20.43
CA GLN A 558 13.18 -25.74 21.45
C GLN A 558 13.60 -25.33 22.87
N GLU A 559 14.89 -25.13 23.11
CA GLU A 559 15.40 -24.70 24.42
C GLU A 559 14.97 -23.28 24.77
N ARG A 560 15.01 -22.36 23.79
CA ARG A 560 14.68 -20.95 24.01
C ARG A 560 13.17 -20.70 24.08
N PHE A 561 12.40 -21.28 23.16
CA PHE A 561 10.96 -21.06 23.03
C PHE A 561 10.13 -22.07 23.83
N GLN A 562 10.68 -23.22 24.21
CA GLN A 562 9.96 -24.26 24.96
C GLN A 562 8.58 -24.59 24.36
N PRO A 563 8.50 -24.99 23.08
CA PRO A 563 7.23 -25.30 22.43
C PRO A 563 6.54 -26.49 23.10
N THR A 564 5.21 -26.40 23.20
CA THR A 564 4.35 -27.52 23.59
C THR A 564 3.85 -28.32 22.39
N HIS A 565 3.85 -27.69 21.20
CA HIS A 565 3.42 -28.30 19.95
C HIS A 565 4.36 -27.94 18.80
N LEU A 566 4.48 -28.83 17.82
CA LEU A 566 5.15 -28.56 16.55
C LEU A 566 4.15 -28.64 15.41
N PHE A 567 4.22 -27.70 14.46
CA PHE A 567 3.58 -27.85 13.17
C PHE A 567 4.66 -28.12 12.12
N VAL A 568 4.77 -29.37 11.69
CA VAL A 568 5.75 -29.80 10.68
C VAL A 568 5.08 -29.74 9.32
N HIS A 569 5.47 -28.77 8.49
CA HIS A 569 4.94 -28.61 7.15
C HIS A 569 5.70 -29.42 6.11
N THR A 570 7.03 -29.41 6.14
CA THR A 570 7.91 -30.22 5.28
C THR A 570 8.85 -31.08 6.14
N ILE A 571 9.25 -32.25 5.62
CA ILE A 571 9.97 -33.27 6.39
C ILE A 571 11.31 -33.58 5.74
N THR A 572 12.37 -33.50 6.55
CA THR A 572 13.72 -33.93 6.20
C THR A 572 14.23 -34.96 7.22
N ASP A 573 15.33 -35.63 6.92
CA ASP A 573 15.93 -36.58 7.87
C ASP A 573 16.33 -35.93 9.20
N ASP A 574 16.66 -34.63 9.18
CA ASP A 574 16.93 -33.83 10.38
C ASP A 574 15.68 -33.65 11.25
N VAL A 575 14.50 -33.49 10.63
CA VAL A 575 13.22 -33.40 11.34
C VAL A 575 12.84 -34.73 11.98
N ASP A 576 12.98 -35.84 11.24
CA ASP A 576 12.74 -37.18 11.78
C ASP A 576 13.68 -37.44 12.98
N SER A 577 14.95 -37.08 12.85
CA SER A 577 15.96 -37.22 13.91
C SER A 577 15.65 -36.35 15.12
N PHE A 578 15.24 -35.09 14.91
CA PHE A 578 14.88 -34.16 15.98
C PHE A 578 13.61 -34.59 16.74
N THR A 579 12.61 -35.09 16.01
CA THR A 579 11.33 -35.50 16.60
C THR A 579 11.37 -36.91 17.20
N GLY A 580 12.28 -37.77 16.72
CA GLY A 580 12.33 -39.19 17.07
C GLY A 580 11.23 -40.02 16.39
N LEU A 581 10.59 -39.47 15.34
CA LEU A 581 9.47 -40.08 14.62
C LEU A 581 9.82 -40.24 13.14
N LYS A 582 9.30 -41.28 12.49
CA LYS A 582 9.28 -41.34 11.01
C LYS A 582 7.97 -40.75 10.51
N LEU A 583 8.02 -39.50 10.05
CA LEU A 583 6.83 -38.79 9.57
C LEU A 583 6.54 -39.10 8.09
N ASP A 584 5.28 -38.97 7.67
CA ASP A 584 4.89 -39.19 6.28
C ASP A 584 5.24 -37.95 5.45
N ARG A 585 6.22 -38.08 4.55
CA ARG A 585 6.70 -36.99 3.68
C ARG A 585 5.63 -36.40 2.74
N ARG A 586 4.45 -37.03 2.62
CA ARG A 586 3.30 -36.54 1.83
C ARG A 586 2.23 -35.86 2.67
N ALA A 587 2.55 -35.47 3.91
CA ALA A 587 1.61 -34.84 4.82
C ALA A 587 2.29 -33.75 5.67
N SER A 588 1.49 -32.81 6.14
CA SER A 588 1.86 -31.97 7.30
C SER A 588 1.40 -32.63 8.59
N HIS A 589 2.11 -32.39 9.69
CA HIS A 589 1.82 -32.99 10.99
C HIS A 589 1.74 -31.95 12.10
N LEU A 590 0.77 -32.11 12.98
CA LEU A 590 0.73 -31.44 14.27
C LEU A 590 1.19 -32.43 15.34
N LEU A 591 2.26 -32.08 16.03
CA LEU A 591 2.85 -32.88 17.09
C LEU A 591 2.60 -32.21 18.45
N LYS A 592 2.44 -33.02 19.50
CA LYS A 592 2.35 -32.58 20.89
C LYS A 592 3.51 -33.14 21.70
N ARG A 593 4.07 -32.32 22.59
CA ARG A 593 5.13 -32.75 23.51
C ARG A 593 4.53 -33.60 24.63
N SER A 594 5.15 -34.74 24.92
CA SER A 594 4.84 -35.64 26.02
C SER A 594 6.10 -35.93 26.86
N ASP A 595 5.93 -36.61 27.99
CA ASP A 595 7.05 -36.99 28.87
C ASP A 595 8.07 -37.92 28.18
N THR A 596 7.63 -38.66 27.16
CA THR A 596 8.46 -39.62 26.42
C THR A 596 8.98 -39.09 25.08
N GLY A 597 8.67 -37.83 24.73
CA GLY A 597 9.06 -37.22 23.45
C GLY A 597 7.87 -36.62 22.68
N TRP A 598 8.04 -36.41 21.38
CA TRP A 598 6.99 -35.89 20.51
C TRP A 598 6.01 -36.99 20.10
N GLN A 599 4.72 -36.66 20.05
CA GLN A 599 3.66 -37.56 19.60
C GLN A 599 2.81 -36.90 18.52
N ILE A 600 2.40 -37.68 17.51
CA ILE A 600 1.52 -37.19 16.44
C ILE A 600 0.12 -36.96 17.01
N LEU A 601 -0.34 -35.71 16.98
CA LEU A 601 -1.72 -35.36 17.32
C LEU A 601 -2.63 -35.47 16.10
N LYS A 602 -2.17 -34.97 14.94
CA LYS A 602 -2.89 -35.05 13.68
C LYS A 602 -1.96 -34.96 12.48
N SER A 603 -2.39 -35.54 11.35
CA SER A 603 -1.71 -35.45 10.06
C SER A 603 -2.70 -35.04 8.97
N TRP A 604 -2.24 -34.27 7.99
CA TRP A 604 -3.02 -33.81 6.83
C TRP A 604 -2.27 -34.16 5.55
N PRO A 605 -2.78 -35.07 4.71
CA PRO A 605 -2.18 -35.34 3.41
C PRO A 605 -2.19 -34.10 2.51
N TYR A 606 -1.16 -33.93 1.67
CA TYR A 606 -1.15 -32.85 0.68
C TYR A 606 -2.22 -33.05 -0.40
N PRO A 607 -2.93 -31.99 -0.83
CA PRO A 607 -4.01 -32.11 -1.81
C PRO A 607 -3.45 -32.19 -3.24
N GLY A 608 -3.25 -33.41 -3.72
CA GLY A 608 -2.96 -33.66 -5.14
C GLY A 608 -1.51 -33.39 -5.58
N TYR A 609 -0.57 -33.24 -4.64
CA TYR A 609 0.87 -33.12 -4.90
C TYR A 609 1.69 -33.89 -3.85
N ASN A 610 2.96 -34.20 -4.14
CA ASN A 610 3.80 -34.98 -3.20
C ASN A 610 4.64 -34.09 -2.29
N SER A 611 5.03 -32.90 -2.75
CA SER A 611 5.73 -31.92 -1.93
C SER A 611 5.29 -30.49 -2.24
N PRO A 612 5.14 -29.61 -1.23
CA PRO A 612 4.95 -28.17 -1.41
C PRO A 612 6.02 -27.52 -2.29
N THR A 613 7.23 -28.08 -2.35
CA THR A 613 8.34 -27.57 -3.17
C THR A 613 8.09 -27.71 -4.68
N GLU A 614 7.10 -28.53 -5.10
CA GLU A 614 6.70 -28.66 -6.50
C GLU A 614 6.15 -27.33 -7.06
N PHE A 615 5.62 -26.47 -6.19
CA PHE A 615 5.12 -25.17 -6.56
C PHE A 615 6.20 -24.10 -6.38
N LYS A 616 6.65 -23.51 -7.49
CA LYS A 616 7.54 -22.34 -7.45
C LYS A 616 6.78 -21.14 -6.89
N HIS A 617 7.33 -20.49 -5.86
CA HIS A 617 6.82 -19.24 -5.28
C HIS A 617 7.00 -18.01 -6.16
#